data_AF-A0A376ZVY4-F1
#
_entry.id   AF-A0A376ZVY4-F1
#
_cell.length_a   1.000
_cell.length_b   1.000
_cell.length_c   1.000
_cell.angle_alpha   90.00
_cell.angle_beta   90.00
_cell.angle_gamma   90.00
#
_symmetry.space_group_name_H-M   'P 1'
#
loop_
_entity.id
_entity.type
_entity.pdbx_description
1 polymer ?
#
loop_
_entity_poly.entity_id
_entity_poly.type
_entity_poly.pdbx_seq_one_letter_code
_entity_poly.pdbx_strand_id
1 'polypeptide(L)'
;MSPELMPRCRKSRPAVGGGSGHEPMHCGYIGQGMLSGACPGEIFTSPTPDKIFECAMQIDGGEGVLMIIKNYTGDILNFETATELLHDSGVKVTTVVIDDDVAVKDSLYTAGDAALPTPY
;
A
#
# COMPACT_ATOMS: atom_id res chain seq x y z
N MET A 1 -10.10 0.37 -31.18
CA MET A 1 -9.15 -0.57 -30.55
C MET A 1 -9.39 -0.49 -29.06
N SER A 2 -10.11 -1.46 -28.52
CA SER A 2 -10.37 -1.54 -27.07
C SER A 2 -9.13 -2.10 -26.39
N PRO A 3 -8.68 -1.54 -25.25
CA PRO A 3 -7.54 -2.09 -24.53
C PRO A 3 -7.91 -3.50 -24.06
N GLU A 4 -7.07 -4.48 -24.38
CA GLU A 4 -7.26 -5.87 -23.96
C GLU A 4 -7.28 -5.94 -22.44
N LEU A 5 -8.44 -6.29 -21.90
CA LEU A 5 -8.66 -6.56 -20.49
C LEU A 5 -7.79 -7.77 -20.12
N MET A 6 -6.69 -7.54 -19.40
CA MET A 6 -5.89 -8.62 -18.84
C MET A 6 -6.81 -9.61 -18.10
N PRO A 7 -6.61 -10.93 -18.25
CA PRO A 7 -7.48 -11.93 -17.64
C PRO A 7 -7.57 -11.70 -16.13
N ARG A 8 -8.79 -11.58 -15.61
CA ARG A 8 -9.05 -11.44 -14.18
C ARG A 8 -8.52 -12.68 -13.45
N CYS A 9 -7.38 -12.53 -12.77
CA CYS A 9 -6.77 -13.57 -11.97
C CYS A 9 -7.61 -13.78 -10.70
N ARG A 10 -7.98 -15.04 -10.43
CA ARG A 10 -8.77 -15.50 -9.27
C ARG A 10 -8.04 -15.42 -7.91
N LYS A 11 -7.03 -14.56 -7.80
CA LYS A 11 -6.19 -14.43 -6.60
C LYS A 11 -6.31 -13.00 -6.06
N SER A 12 -6.33 -12.87 -4.74
CA SER A 12 -6.23 -11.58 -4.04
C SER A 12 -5.05 -10.77 -4.59
N ARG A 13 -5.26 -9.49 -4.85
CA ARG A 13 -4.24 -8.61 -5.43
C ARG A 13 -3.61 -7.75 -4.34
N PRO A 14 -2.29 -7.85 -4.11
CA PRO A 14 -1.62 -6.99 -3.15
C PRO A 14 -1.47 -5.57 -3.71
N ALA A 15 -1.88 -4.58 -2.93
CA ALA A 15 -1.55 -3.17 -3.07
C ALA A 15 -0.48 -2.83 -2.02
N VAL A 16 0.56 -2.11 -2.41
CA VAL A 16 1.45 -1.46 -1.43
C VAL A 16 1.50 0.01 -1.77
N GLY A 17 1.42 0.88 -0.77
CA GLY A 17 1.86 2.26 -0.98
C GLY A 17 2.57 2.81 0.23
N GLY A 18 3.11 3.99 0.03
CA GLY A 18 3.94 4.72 0.99
C GLY A 18 4.65 5.86 0.27
N GLY A 19 5.31 6.73 1.03
CA GLY A 19 5.98 7.90 0.45
C GLY A 19 7.05 7.57 -0.60
N SER A 20 7.26 8.49 -1.53
CA SER A 20 8.34 8.43 -2.52
C SER A 20 9.70 8.68 -1.86
N GLY A 21 10.81 8.43 -2.57
CA GLY A 21 12.17 8.58 -2.02
C GLY A 21 12.81 7.27 -1.54
N HIS A 22 12.18 6.14 -1.84
CA HIS A 22 12.70 4.79 -1.57
C HIS A 22 12.85 3.95 -2.84
N GLU A 23 12.92 4.59 -4.01
CA GLU A 23 12.97 3.91 -5.31
C GLU A 23 14.13 2.88 -5.32
N PRO A 24 13.89 1.63 -5.77
CA PRO A 24 12.75 1.17 -6.57
C PRO A 24 11.46 0.84 -5.80
N MET A 25 11.45 0.95 -4.48
CA MET A 25 10.28 0.68 -3.65
C MET A 25 9.26 1.83 -3.76
N HIS A 26 7.97 1.62 -4.05
CA HIS A 26 7.27 0.34 -4.32
C HIS A 26 7.03 0.07 -5.80
N CYS A 27 7.10 1.10 -6.66
CA CYS A 27 6.71 1.01 -8.07
C CYS A 27 7.51 -0.01 -8.88
N GLY A 28 8.78 -0.25 -8.52
CA GLY A 28 9.64 -1.25 -9.16
C GLY A 28 9.26 -2.70 -8.87
N TYR A 29 8.32 -2.94 -7.94
CA TYR A 29 7.80 -4.27 -7.61
C TYR A 29 6.41 -4.55 -8.21
N ILE A 30 5.90 -3.66 -9.07
CA ILE A 30 4.65 -3.89 -9.81
C ILE A 30 4.91 -4.90 -10.93
N GLY A 31 4.20 -6.03 -10.90
CA GLY A 31 4.35 -7.06 -11.93
C GLY A 31 3.78 -8.41 -11.53
N GLN A 32 3.75 -9.33 -12.50
CA GLN A 32 3.24 -10.67 -12.29
C GLN A 32 4.05 -11.39 -11.21
N GLY A 33 3.36 -11.89 -10.18
CA GLY A 33 3.99 -12.58 -9.05
C GLY A 33 4.40 -11.66 -7.89
N MET A 34 4.20 -10.34 -8.01
CA MET A 34 4.43 -9.36 -6.95
C MET A 34 3.23 -8.42 -6.82
N LEU A 35 3.45 -7.10 -6.80
CA LEU A 35 2.41 -6.10 -6.55
C LEU A 35 1.53 -5.89 -7.77
N SER A 36 0.24 -5.67 -7.52
CA SER A 36 -0.72 -5.34 -8.57
C SER A 36 -0.82 -3.83 -8.83
N GLY A 37 -0.38 -3.01 -7.87
CA GLY A 37 -0.31 -1.56 -7.99
C GLY A 37 0.48 -0.95 -6.83
N ALA A 38 0.89 0.31 -7.01
CA ALA A 38 1.48 1.10 -5.94
C ALA A 38 1.02 2.56 -5.97
N CYS A 39 0.97 3.17 -4.78
CA CYS A 39 0.57 4.56 -4.59
C CYS A 39 1.75 5.39 -4.08
N PRO A 40 2.56 6.00 -4.95
CA PRO A 40 3.61 6.91 -4.52
C PRO A 40 2.99 8.20 -3.93
N GLY A 41 3.41 8.54 -2.71
CA GLY A 41 3.17 9.86 -2.11
C GLY A 41 4.19 10.90 -2.55
N GLU A 42 4.23 12.05 -1.90
CA GLU A 42 5.36 12.97 -2.03
C GLU A 42 6.62 12.35 -1.39
N ILE A 43 7.79 12.96 -1.61
CA ILE A 43 9.05 12.49 -1.00
C ILE A 43 8.89 12.43 0.53
N PHE A 44 9.13 11.25 1.11
CA PHE A 44 9.00 10.94 2.54
C PHE A 44 7.63 11.22 3.18
N THR A 45 6.57 11.27 2.37
CA THR A 45 5.22 11.54 2.85
C THR A 45 4.26 10.47 2.36
N SER A 46 3.46 9.88 3.26
CA SER A 46 2.42 8.93 2.87
C SER A 46 1.49 9.48 1.79
N PRO A 47 1.05 8.67 0.81
CA PRO A 47 -0.04 9.06 -0.08
C PRO A 47 -1.32 9.34 0.71
N THR A 48 -2.18 10.17 0.13
CA THR A 48 -3.48 10.52 0.71
C THR A 48 -4.48 9.35 0.55
N PRO A 49 -5.50 9.24 1.42
CA PRO A 49 -6.44 8.11 1.41
C PRO A 49 -7.20 7.94 0.10
N ASP A 50 -7.54 9.04 -0.57
CA ASP A 50 -8.20 9.05 -1.88
C ASP A 50 -7.35 8.39 -2.96
N LYS A 51 -6.04 8.65 -3.00
CA LYS A 51 -5.12 8.01 -3.95
C LYS A 51 -5.00 6.51 -3.70
N ILE A 52 -4.97 6.10 -2.43
CA ILE A 52 -4.91 4.69 -2.03
C ILE A 52 -6.20 3.98 -2.43
N PHE A 53 -7.35 4.58 -2.13
CA PHE A 53 -8.68 4.08 -2.49
C PHE A 53 -8.81 3.86 -4.00
N GLU A 54 -8.52 4.87 -4.81
CA GLU A 54 -8.64 4.79 -6.27
C GLU A 54 -7.74 3.71 -6.87
N CYS A 55 -6.50 3.58 -6.35
CA CYS A 55 -5.61 2.51 -6.78
C CYS A 55 -6.16 1.13 -6.43
N ALA A 56 -6.64 0.94 -5.19
CA ALA A 56 -7.24 -0.31 -4.75
C ALA A 56 -8.46 -0.70 -5.59
N MET A 57 -9.32 0.27 -5.93
CA MET A 57 -10.46 0.07 -6.82
C MET A 57 -10.03 -0.34 -8.24
N GLN A 58 -8.97 0.25 -8.78
CA GLN A 58 -8.46 -0.08 -10.11
C GLN A 58 -7.84 -1.48 -10.18
N ILE A 59 -7.19 -1.92 -9.11
CA ILE A 59 -6.54 -3.24 -9.08
C ILE A 59 -7.48 -4.33 -8.58
N ASP A 60 -8.64 -4.03 -7.98
CA ASP A 60 -9.55 -5.06 -7.47
C ASP A 60 -9.93 -6.07 -8.57
N GLY A 61 -9.72 -7.34 -8.27
CA GLY A 61 -10.04 -8.47 -9.15
C GLY A 61 -11.36 -9.17 -8.80
N GLY A 62 -12.03 -8.74 -7.73
CA GLY A 62 -13.24 -9.37 -7.18
C GLY A 62 -13.00 -10.42 -6.10
N GLU A 63 -11.73 -10.71 -5.77
CA GLU A 63 -11.33 -11.65 -4.71
C GLU A 63 -10.77 -10.94 -3.47
N GLY A 64 -10.81 -9.61 -3.50
CA GLY A 64 -10.32 -8.72 -2.45
C GLY A 64 -8.90 -8.20 -2.66
N VAL A 65 -8.57 -7.21 -1.84
CA VAL A 65 -7.32 -6.45 -1.86
C VAL A 65 -6.58 -6.65 -0.55
N LEU A 66 -5.29 -6.92 -0.62
CA LEU A 66 -4.40 -6.93 0.54
C LEU A 66 -3.56 -5.65 0.52
N MET A 67 -3.70 -4.81 1.54
CA MET A 67 -2.85 -3.64 1.72
C MET A 67 -1.63 -4.00 2.56
N ILE A 68 -0.44 -3.73 2.05
CA ILE A 68 0.80 -3.86 2.80
C ILE A 68 1.23 -2.44 3.20
N ILE A 69 1.38 -2.22 4.51
CA ILE A 69 1.57 -0.91 5.11
C ILE A 69 2.90 -0.92 5.87
N LYS A 70 3.74 0.08 5.64
CA LYS A 70 4.96 0.28 6.44
C LYS A 70 4.57 0.89 7.79
N ASN A 71 5.17 0.46 8.90
CA ASN A 71 4.86 0.98 10.23
C ASN A 71 5.40 2.42 10.44
N TYR A 72 4.72 3.37 9.83
CA TYR A 72 4.89 4.81 10.03
C TYR A 72 3.52 5.41 10.29
N THR A 73 3.44 6.36 11.22
CA THR A 73 2.16 6.95 11.68
C THR A 73 1.34 7.50 10.52
N GLY A 74 2.00 8.18 9.57
CA GLY A 74 1.35 8.73 8.38
C GLY A 74 0.81 7.63 7.45
N ASP A 75 1.59 6.58 7.21
CA ASP A 75 1.17 5.44 6.39
C ASP A 75 0.00 4.71 7.06
N ILE A 76 0.10 4.38 8.36
CA ILE A 76 -0.97 3.70 9.10
C ILE A 76 -2.29 4.49 9.02
N LEU A 77 -2.26 5.78 9.38
CA LEU A 77 -3.48 6.60 9.40
C LEU A 77 -4.14 6.71 8.03
N ASN A 78 -3.35 6.92 6.96
CA ASN A 78 -3.92 7.07 5.62
C ASN A 78 -4.44 5.75 5.05
N PHE A 79 -3.75 4.64 5.31
CA PHE A 79 -4.15 3.32 4.83
C PHE A 79 -5.35 2.75 5.60
N GLU A 80 -5.44 2.99 6.91
CA GLU A 80 -6.63 2.63 7.70
C GLU A 80 -7.86 3.41 7.20
N THR A 81 -7.72 4.72 6.99
CA THR A 81 -8.79 5.55 6.41
C THR A 81 -9.22 5.02 5.04
N ALA A 82 -8.27 4.68 4.15
CA ALA A 82 -8.60 4.11 2.84
C ALA A 82 -9.24 2.72 2.94
N THR A 83 -8.86 1.91 3.93
CA THR A 83 -9.44 0.59 4.19
C THR A 83 -10.91 0.71 4.58
N GLU A 84 -11.25 1.66 5.45
CA GLU A 84 -12.64 1.95 5.83
C GLU A 84 -13.47 2.39 4.61
N LEU A 85 -12.96 3.31 3.79
CA LEU A 85 -13.63 3.76 2.56
C LEU A 85 -13.89 2.61 1.57
N LEU A 86 -12.96 1.67 1.46
CA LEU A 86 -13.11 0.47 0.62
C LEU A 86 -14.15 -0.51 1.18
N HIS A 87 -14.15 -0.73 2.49
CA HIS A 87 -15.18 -1.55 3.17
C HIS A 87 -16.58 -0.96 2.95
N ASP A 88 -16.73 0.35 3.13
CA ASP A 88 -17.99 1.06 2.89
C ASP A 88 -18.45 0.97 1.42
N SER A 89 -17.48 0.86 0.50
CA SER A 89 -17.72 0.65 -0.93
C SER A 89 -17.95 -0.82 -1.32
N GLY A 90 -17.96 -1.74 -0.36
CA GLY A 90 -18.20 -3.17 -0.57
C GLY A 90 -16.99 -3.97 -1.06
N VAL A 91 -15.79 -3.40 -1.04
CA VAL A 91 -14.55 -4.11 -1.40
C VAL A 91 -14.06 -4.91 -0.20
N LYS A 92 -13.79 -6.20 -0.42
CA LYS A 92 -13.12 -7.03 0.58
C LYS A 92 -11.65 -6.60 0.68
N VAL A 93 -11.30 -5.85 1.72
CA VAL A 93 -9.91 -5.44 1.97
C VAL A 93 -9.42 -5.90 3.35
N THR A 94 -8.14 -6.22 3.45
CA THR A 94 -7.44 -6.48 4.71
C THR A 94 -6.05 -5.87 4.66
N THR A 95 -5.42 -5.67 5.80
CA THR A 95 -4.15 -4.97 5.94
C THR A 95 -3.10 -5.88 6.60
N VAL A 96 -1.84 -5.68 6.23
CA VAL A 96 -0.67 -6.22 6.92
C VAL A 96 0.28 -5.06 7.17
N VAL A 97 0.65 -4.87 8.43
CA VAL A 97 1.65 -3.89 8.83
C VAL A 97 3.02 -4.57 8.87
N ILE A 98 4.03 -3.89 8.33
CA ILE A 98 5.43 -4.31 8.34
C ILE A 98 6.17 -3.43 9.35
N ASP A 99 6.79 -4.05 10.35
CA ASP A 99 7.47 -3.45 11.50
C ASP A 99 8.84 -4.12 11.74
N ASP A 100 9.63 -4.28 10.67
CA ASP A 100 10.86 -5.09 10.66
C ASP A 100 12.12 -4.37 11.20
N ASP A 101 12.05 -3.07 11.48
CA ASP A 101 13.19 -2.28 11.98
C ASP A 101 13.42 -2.48 13.48
N VAL A 102 14.31 -3.42 13.81
CA VAL A 102 14.73 -3.70 15.19
C VAL A 102 15.71 -2.66 15.77
N ALA A 103 16.10 -1.62 15.03
CA ALA A 103 17.15 -0.69 15.45
C ALA A 103 16.66 0.36 16.46
N VAL A 104 15.40 0.79 16.36
CA VAL A 104 14.83 1.85 17.21
C VAL A 104 13.36 1.57 17.50
N LYS A 105 13.05 1.38 18.79
CA LYS A 105 11.68 1.28 19.29
C LYS A 105 11.14 2.67 19.63
N ASP A 106 9.95 3.01 19.12
CA ASP A 106 9.27 4.30 19.31
C ASP A 106 10.03 5.50 18.70
N SER A 107 10.14 5.51 17.37
CA SER A 107 10.78 6.60 16.62
C SER A 107 9.91 7.87 16.55
N LEU A 108 10.48 8.99 16.08
CA LEU A 108 9.78 10.29 15.92
C LEU A 108 8.45 10.20 15.15
N TYR A 109 8.26 9.18 14.32
CA TYR A 109 7.09 9.03 13.44
C TYR A 109 6.42 7.65 13.55
N THR A 110 6.80 6.80 14.51
CA THR A 110 6.27 5.44 14.63
C THR A 110 5.95 5.09 16.08
N ALA A 111 4.80 4.45 16.31
CA ALA A 111 4.56 3.69 17.54
C ALA A 111 5.06 2.25 17.34
N GLY A 112 6.02 1.79 18.14
CA GLY A 112 6.72 0.53 17.92
C GLY A 112 7.93 0.63 17.00
N ASP A 113 8.31 -0.50 16.42
CA ASP A 113 9.48 -0.64 15.53
C ASP A 113 9.12 -0.13 14.13
N ALA A 114 9.99 0.67 13.50
CA ALA A 114 9.74 1.23 12.17
C ALA A 114 9.79 0.14 11.07
N ALA A 115 9.48 0.50 9.84
CA ALA A 115 9.77 -0.34 8.67
C ALA A 115 10.97 0.20 7.89
N LEU A 116 11.91 -0.65 7.50
CA LEU A 116 12.97 -0.27 6.57
C LEU A 116 12.38 0.02 5.17
N PRO A 117 12.99 0.87 4.31
CA PRO A 117 14.39 1.28 4.24
C PRO A 117 14.56 2.81 4.34
N THR A 118 14.79 3.34 5.53
CA THR A 118 15.05 4.79 5.68
C THR A 118 16.34 5.19 4.95
N PRO A 119 16.35 6.25 4.11
CA PRO A 119 17.59 6.94 3.80
C PRO A 119 18.00 7.73 5.04
N TYR A 120 19.17 7.43 5.58
CA TYR A 120 19.92 8.41 6.35
C TYR A 120 20.66 9.34 5.38
#